data_AF-A0A543NM77-F1
#
_entry.id   AF-A0A543NM77-F1
#
_cell.length_a   1.000
_cell.length_b   1.000
_cell.length_c   1.000
_cell.angle_alpha   90.00
_cell.angle_beta   90.00
_cell.angle_gamma   90.00
#
_symmetry.space_group_name_H-M   'P 1'
#
loop_
_entity.id
_entity.type
_entity.pdbx_description
1 polymer ?
#
loop_
_entity_poly.entity_id
_entity_poly.type
_entity_poly.pdbx_seq_one_letter_code
_entity_poly.pdbx_strand_id
1 'polypeptide(L)' 'MTIPQNWSTTLLRPGDVAEVFGVTTSTVNAWVRQGHLAPVLVTPGGHRRFLPQDVQALRATTHHQDDGGGQA' A
#
# COMPACT_ATOMS: atom_id res chain seq x y z
N MET A 1 13.79 -14.37 -9.25
CA MET A 1 12.87 -14.40 -8.10
C MET A 1 11.47 -14.06 -8.64
N THR A 2 10.49 -14.94 -8.44
CA THR A 2 9.19 -14.90 -9.14
C THR A 2 8.34 -13.74 -8.66
N ILE A 3 7.82 -12.94 -9.60
CA ILE A 3 6.82 -11.89 -9.32
C ILE A 3 5.46 -12.60 -9.24
N PRO A 4 4.76 -12.64 -8.10
CA PRO A 4 3.47 -13.31 -8.02
C PRO A 4 2.43 -12.55 -8.87
N GLN A 5 2.00 -13.14 -9.98
CA GLN A 5 1.10 -12.53 -10.97
C GLN A 5 -0.42 -12.59 -10.64
N ASN A 6 -0.85 -12.53 -9.38
CA ASN A 6 -2.29 -12.64 -9.04
C ASN A 6 -2.91 -11.44 -8.29
N TRP A 7 -2.21 -10.31 -8.24
CA TRP A 7 -2.63 -9.09 -7.53
C TRP A 7 -3.89 -8.41 -8.08
N SER A 8 -4.54 -8.94 -9.11
CA SER A 8 -5.80 -8.39 -9.63
C SER A 8 -7.03 -8.81 -8.82
N THR A 9 -6.93 -9.84 -7.96
CA THR A 9 -8.06 -10.35 -7.17
C THR A 9 -7.72 -10.59 -5.69
N THR A 10 -6.44 -10.75 -5.34
CA THR A 10 -6.04 -11.06 -3.96
C THR A 10 -5.88 -9.80 -3.13
N LEU A 11 -6.55 -9.76 -1.98
CA LEU A 11 -6.38 -8.69 -0.99
C LEU A 11 -4.96 -8.66 -0.42
N LEU A 12 -4.39 -7.47 -0.34
CA LEU A 12 -3.03 -7.25 0.16
C LEU A 12 -2.99 -7.21 1.68
N ARG A 13 -1.95 -7.78 2.27
CA ARG A 13 -1.65 -7.68 3.70
C ARG A 13 -0.84 -6.41 3.97
N PRO A 14 -0.72 -5.94 5.23
CA PRO A 14 0.12 -4.78 5.55
C PRO A 14 1.57 -4.95 5.09
N GLY A 15 2.09 -6.19 5.14
CA GLY A 15 3.42 -6.53 4.62
C GLY A 15 3.54 -6.33 3.12
N ASP A 16 2.57 -6.82 2.34
CA ASP A 16 2.61 -6.67 0.88
C ASP A 16 2.50 -5.18 0.48
N VAL A 17 1.69 -4.39 1.19
CA VAL A 17 1.63 -2.93 1.00
C VAL A 17 2.97 -2.27 1.34
N ALA A 18 3.60 -2.68 2.43
CA ALA A 18 4.88 -2.15 2.85
C ALA A 18 5.98 -2.41 1.79
N GLU A 19 6.01 -3.62 1.22
CA GLU A 19 6.93 -3.98 0.13
C GLU A 19 6.67 -3.13 -1.13
N VAL A 20 5.40 -2.90 -1.50
CA VAL A 20 5.03 -2.08 -2.65
C VAL A 20 5.52 -0.64 -2.54
N PHE A 21 5.52 -0.08 -1.33
CA PHE A 21 5.95 1.29 -1.05
C PHE A 21 7.40 1.40 -0.58
N GLY A 22 8.10 0.28 -0.35
CA GLY A 22 9.45 0.27 0.23
C GLY A 22 9.49 0.82 1.67
N VAL A 23 8.39 0.72 2.42
CA VAL A 23 8.27 1.23 3.80
C VAL A 23 8.13 0.10 4.80
N THR A 24 7.99 0.43 6.09
CA THR A 24 7.70 -0.57 7.14
C THR A 24 6.19 -0.80 7.28
N THR A 25 5.82 -1.97 7.81
CA THR A 25 4.41 -2.27 8.16
C THR A 25 3.85 -1.31 9.22
N SER A 26 4.71 -0.78 10.11
CA SER A 26 4.35 0.26 11.07
C SER A 26 3.94 1.56 10.39
N THR A 27 4.63 1.94 9.30
CA THR A 27 4.27 3.10 8.46
C THR A 27 2.90 2.89 7.83
N VAL A 28 2.64 1.71 7.26
CA VAL A 28 1.32 1.36 6.71
C VAL A 28 0.23 1.45 7.79
N ASN A 29 0.51 0.95 9.00
CA ASN A 29 -0.42 1.06 10.12
C ASN A 29 -0.69 2.51 10.56
N ALA A 30 0.32 3.38 10.47
CA ALA A 30 0.16 4.80 10.71
C ALA A 30 -0.75 5.46 9.67
N TRP A 31 -0.58 5.14 8.37
CA TRP A 31 -1.47 5.61 7.30
C TRP A 31 -2.92 5.21 7.53
N VAL A 32 -3.15 3.98 8.01
CA VAL A 32 -4.51 3.54 8.38
C VAL A 32 -5.07 4.37 9.53
N ARG A 33 -4.29 4.62 10.57
CA ARG A 33 -4.71 5.46 11.72
C ARG A 33 -4.98 6.91 11.32
N GLN A 34 -4.25 7.41 10.33
CA GLN A 34 -4.39 8.76 9.78
C GLN A 34 -5.51 8.87 8.73
N GLY A 35 -6.08 7.75 8.28
CA GLY A 35 -7.13 7.74 7.26
C GLY A 35 -6.63 7.84 5.82
N HIS A 36 -5.32 7.76 5.57
CA HIS A 36 -4.75 7.76 4.22
C HIS A 36 -4.94 6.43 3.48
N LEU A 37 -5.14 5.33 4.22
CA LEU A 37 -5.37 4.01 3.65
C LEU A 37 -6.44 3.28 4.46
N ALA A 38 -7.52 2.83 3.80
CA ALA A 38 -8.59 2.10 4.46
C ALA A 38 -8.50 0.60 4.16
N PRO A 39 -8.56 -0.29 5.18
CA PRO A 39 -8.70 -1.71 4.94
C PRO A 39 -10.12 -2.03 4.46
N VAL A 40 -10.24 -2.85 3.41
CA VAL A 40 -11.54 -3.35 2.94
C VAL A 40 -12.07 -4.48 3.83
N LEU A 41 -11.17 -5.20 4.50
CA LEU A 41 -11.51 -6.29 5.40
C LEU A 41 -10.58 -6.30 6.61
N VAL A 42 -11.16 -6.58 7.77
CA VAL A 42 -10.46 -6.87 9.01
C VAL A 42 -10.86 -8.27 9.45
N THR A 43 -9.87 -9.17 9.60
CA THR A 43 -10.15 -10.52 10.09
C THR A 43 -10.50 -10.49 11.58
N PRO A 44 -11.14 -11.54 12.14
CA PRO A 44 -11.41 -11.62 13.58
C PRO A 44 -10.15 -11.48 14.45
N GLY A 45 -8.97 -11.85 13.92
CA GLY A 45 -7.67 -11.67 14.59
C GLY A 45 -7.05 -10.27 14.44
N GLY A 46 -7.77 -9.30 13.86
CA GLY A 46 -7.30 -7.92 13.68
C GLY A 46 -6.37 -7.71 12.48
N HIS A 47 -6.15 -8.72 11.63
CA HIS A 47 -5.33 -8.55 10.44
C HIS A 47 -6.08 -7.76 9.38
N ARG A 48 -5.44 -6.71 8.88
CA ARG A 48 -5.97 -5.82 7.85
C ARG A 48 -5.73 -6.39 6.46
N ARG A 49 -6.65 -6.09 5.56
CA ARG A 49 -6.60 -6.45 4.15
C ARG A 49 -6.96 -5.23 3.30
N PHE A 50 -6.18 -4.98 2.27
CA PHE A 50 -6.28 -3.80 1.42
C PHE A 50 -6.59 -4.20 -0.02
N LEU A 51 -7.36 -3.36 -0.71
CA LEU A 51 -7.54 -3.55 -2.15
C LEU A 51 -6.27 -3.10 -2.89
N PRO A 52 -5.79 -3.89 -3.86
CA PRO A 52 -4.71 -3.48 -4.75
C PRO A 52 -4.96 -2.12 -5.39
N GLN A 53 -6.20 -1.82 -5.77
CA GLN A 53 -6.58 -0.56 -6.40
C GLN A 53 -6.36 0.66 -5.48
N ASP A 54 -6.69 0.56 -4.20
CA ASP A 54 -6.55 1.66 -3.23
C ASP A 54 -5.07 1.93 -2.94
N VAL A 55 -4.27 0.86 -2.86
CA VAL A 55 -2.81 0.92 -2.69
C VAL A 55 -2.17 1.61 -3.89
N GLN A 56 -2.58 1.27 -5.12
CA GLN A 56 -2.07 1.92 -6.33
C GLN A 56 -2.53 3.37 -6.46
N ALA A 57 -3.77 3.69 -6.08
CA ALA A 57 -4.25 5.06 -6.03
C ALA A 57 -3.44 5.89 -5.03
N LEU A 58 -3.14 5.35 -3.84
CA LEU A 58 -2.29 6.02 -2.86
C LEU A 58 -0.88 6.25 -3.41
N ARG A 59 -0.29 5.29 -4.13
CA ARG A 59 1.02 5.49 -4.79
C ARG A 59 0.98 6.61 -5.81
N ALA A 60 -0.05 6.66 -6.64
CA ALA A 60 -0.20 7.70 -7.66
C ALA A 60 -0.29 9.09 -7.02
N THR A 61 -1.01 9.22 -5.91
CA THR A 61 -1.10 10.47 -5.14
C THR A 61 0.23 10.85 -4.48
N THR A 62 0.95 9.89 -3.91
CA THR A 62 2.27 10.16 -3.29
C THR A 62 3.36 10.49 -4.32
N HIS A 63 3.35 9.87 -5.50
CA HIS A 63 4.34 10.10 -6.55
C HIS A 63 4.15 11.45 -7.28
N HIS A 64 3.04 12.15 -7.05
CA HIS A 64 2.91 13.56 -7.44
C HIS A 64 3.86 14.48 -6.67
N GLN A 65 4.50 13.97 -5.60
CA GLN A 65 5.45 14.67 -4.76
C GLN A 65 6.93 14.38 -5.14
N ASP A 66 7.27 14.16 -6.42
CA ASP A 66 8.69 14.00 -6.82
C ASP A 66 9.03 14.47 -8.26
N ASP A 67 8.17 15.21 -8.96
CA ASP A 67 8.51 15.78 -10.29
C ASP A 67 9.20 17.16 -10.17
N GLY A 68 10.20 17.24 -9.30
CA GLY A 68 10.90 18.49 -8.97
C GLY A 68 12.37 18.26 -8.63
N GLY A 69 13.13 17.61 -9.51
CA GLY A 69 14.51 17.22 -9.24
C GLY A 69 15.39 17.04 -10.47
N GLY A 70 15.63 18.13 -11.21
CA GLY A 70 16.91 18.39 -11.90
C GLY A 70 17.38 17.40 -12.97
N GLN A 71 16.93 17.61 -14.20
CA GLN A 71 17.72 17.25 -15.38
C GLN A 71 18.66 18.42 -15.68
N ALA A 72 19.96 18.29 -15.37
CA ALA A 72 21.06 19.12 -15.87
C ALA A 72 22.40 18.38 -15.71
#